data_AF-F0ZKG8-F1
#
_entry.id   AF-F0ZKG8-F1
#
_cell.length_a   1.000
_cell.length_b   1.000
_cell.length_c   1.000
_cell.angle_alpha   90.00
_cell.angle_beta   90.00
_cell.angle_gamma   90.00
#
_symmetry.space_group_name_H-M   'P 1'
#
loop_
_entity.id
_entity.type
_entity.pdbx_description
1 polymer ?
#
loop_
_entity_poly.entity_id
_entity_poly.type
_entity_poly.pdbx_seq_one_letter_code
_entity_poly.pdbx_strand_id
1 'polypeptide(L)'
;MNYKFICFTIFVALTISYSVSFTPIECDLCQLGIDSLHGIAIADNLTESDIYLALQRICDSVPSNYSTMCNTLLKYSGETIIDQVLNGTRSEVVCSELTICNSNNVKSKD
;
A
#
# COMPACT_ATOMS: atom_id res chain seq x y z
N MET A 1 11.51 -18.39 7.87
CA MET A 1 10.24 -18.21 7.13
C MET A 1 10.58 -17.56 5.81
N ASN A 2 10.64 -18.35 4.73
CA ASN A 2 11.22 -17.89 3.48
C ASN A 2 10.17 -17.14 2.66
N TYR A 3 10.36 -15.83 2.47
CA TYR A 3 9.51 -14.98 1.62
C TYR A 3 9.30 -15.58 0.22
N LYS A 4 10.24 -16.39 -0.27
CA LYS A 4 10.11 -17.18 -1.50
C LYS A 4 8.86 -18.08 -1.51
N PHE A 5 8.45 -18.63 -0.36
CA PHE A 5 7.16 -19.30 -0.19
C PHE A 5 5.99 -18.33 -0.28
N ILE A 6 6.12 -17.13 0.30
CA ILE A 6 5.10 -16.08 0.24
C ILE A 6 4.89 -15.59 -1.21
N CYS A 7 5.96 -15.43 -2.01
CA CYS A 7 5.86 -15.11 -3.45
C CYS A 7 5.20 -16.24 -4.24
N PHE A 8 5.61 -17.48 -3.95
CA PHE A 8 5.07 -18.65 -4.60
C PHE A 8 3.57 -18.80 -4.29
N THR A 9 3.15 -18.51 -3.05
CA THR A 9 1.73 -18.46 -2.69
C THR A 9 1.00 -17.27 -3.32
N ILE A 10 1.65 -16.14 -3.58
CA ILE A 10 1.02 -14.99 -4.28
C ILE A 10 0.82 -15.30 -5.77
N PHE A 11 1.81 -15.92 -6.43
CA PHE A 11 1.68 -16.34 -7.83
C PHE A 11 0.65 -17.48 -8.00
N VAL A 12 0.59 -18.39 -7.02
CA VAL A 12 -0.45 -19.42 -6.93
C VAL A 12 -1.82 -18.81 -6.57
N ALA A 13 -1.89 -17.72 -5.78
CA ALA A 13 -3.13 -17.03 -5.44
C ALA A 13 -3.77 -16.29 -6.63
N LEU A 14 -2.98 -15.90 -7.64
CA LEU A 14 -3.49 -15.34 -8.89
C LEU A 14 -4.11 -16.41 -9.81
N THR A 15 -3.90 -17.70 -9.53
CA THR A 15 -4.47 -18.82 -10.31
C THR A 15 -5.38 -19.73 -9.49
N ILE A 16 -5.31 -19.66 -8.17
CA ILE A 16 -6.19 -20.35 -7.21
C ILE A 16 -6.71 -19.26 -6.28
N SER A 17 -8.02 -19.09 -6.18
CA SER A 17 -8.73 -18.08 -5.38
C SER A 17 -8.39 -18.07 -3.88
N TYR A 18 -7.13 -17.82 -3.50
CA TYR A 18 -6.71 -17.55 -2.13
C TYR A 18 -6.99 -16.08 -1.86
N SER A 19 -8.08 -15.82 -1.16
CA SER A 19 -8.35 -14.52 -0.57
C SER A 19 -7.26 -14.21 0.45
N VAL A 20 -6.27 -13.39 0.07
CA VAL A 20 -5.45 -12.66 1.05
C VAL A 20 -6.46 -11.91 1.91
N SER A 21 -6.69 -12.46 3.09
CA SER A 21 -7.72 -11.98 3.99
C SER A 21 -7.03 -10.94 4.84
N PHE A 22 -7.03 -9.69 4.37
CA PHE A 22 -6.57 -8.59 5.19
C PHE A 22 -7.44 -8.55 6.45
N THR A 23 -6.83 -8.84 7.57
CA THR A 23 -7.36 -8.77 8.92
C THR A 23 -7.62 -7.31 9.31
N PRO A 24 -8.45 -7.07 10.32
CA PRO A 24 -8.64 -5.72 10.88
C PRO A 24 -7.32 -5.02 11.24
N ILE A 25 -6.27 -5.78 11.59
CA ILE A 25 -4.94 -5.26 11.93
C ILE A 25 -4.24 -4.67 10.70
N GLU A 26 -4.36 -5.29 9.53
CA GLU A 26 -3.77 -4.79 8.29
C GLU A 26 -4.47 -3.52 7.81
N CYS A 27 -5.78 -3.40 8.04
CA CYS A 27 -6.53 -2.18 7.80
C CYS A 27 -6.07 -1.03 8.72
N ASP A 28 -5.97 -1.29 10.03
CA ASP A 28 -5.45 -0.31 11.01
C ASP A 28 -4.03 0.15 10.65
N LEU A 29 -3.16 -0.77 10.23
CA LEU A 29 -1.79 -0.46 9.83
C LEU A 29 -1.74 0.38 8.56
N CYS A 30 -2.59 0.06 7.57
CA CYS A 30 -2.70 0.86 6.37
C CYS A 30 -3.16 2.28 6.69
N GLN A 31 -4.21 2.42 7.50
CA GLN A 31 -4.76 3.73 7.85
C GLN A 31 -3.73 4.59 8.58
N LEU A 32 -3.06 4.01 9.58
CA LEU A 32 -1.97 4.66 10.31
C LEU A 32 -0.84 5.09 9.37
N GLY A 33 -0.49 4.26 8.38
CA GLY A 33 0.52 4.57 7.37
C GLY A 33 0.15 5.78 6.53
N ILE A 34 -1.10 5.83 6.02
CA ILE A 34 -1.61 6.95 5.23
C ILE A 34 -1.68 8.24 6.07
N ASP A 35 -2.20 8.17 7.29
CA ASP A 35 -2.28 9.33 8.18
C ASP A 35 -0.90 9.87 8.56
N SER A 36 0.07 8.98 8.77
CA SER A 36 1.47 9.37 9.02
C SER A 36 2.07 10.04 7.78
N LEU A 37 1.79 9.49 6.59
CA LEU A 37 2.29 10.05 5.35
C LEU A 37 1.70 11.44 5.08
N HIS A 38 0.41 11.68 5.37
CA HIS A 38 -0.16 13.02 5.36
C HIS A 38 0.57 13.98 6.31
N GLY A 39 0.78 13.56 7.56
CA GLY A 39 1.45 14.39 8.55
C GLY A 39 2.85 14.82 8.11
N ILE A 40 3.63 13.88 7.56
CA ILE A 40 4.98 14.14 7.06
C ILE A 40 4.93 14.97 5.77
N ALA A 41 4.04 14.65 4.83
CA ALA A 41 3.91 15.37 3.57
C ALA A 41 3.59 16.86 3.79
N ILE A 42 2.70 17.16 4.75
CA ILE A 42 2.35 18.52 5.12
C ILE A 42 3.49 19.22 5.87
N ALA A 43 4.16 18.53 6.80
CA ALA A 43 5.22 19.11 7.61
C ALA A 43 6.48 19.46 6.78
N ASP A 44 6.86 18.56 5.86
CA ASP A 44 8.10 18.67 5.08
C ASP A 44 7.88 19.24 3.67
N ASN A 45 6.65 19.63 3.32
CA ASN A 45 6.24 20.04 1.97
C ASN A 45 6.69 19.03 0.90
N LEU A 46 6.47 17.74 1.16
CA LEU A 46 6.87 16.70 0.23
C LEU A 46 6.11 16.84 -1.08
N THR A 47 6.83 16.75 -2.19
CA THR A 47 6.24 16.71 -3.52
C THR A 47 5.83 15.28 -3.87
N GLU A 48 4.99 15.15 -4.89
CA GLU A 48 4.65 13.85 -5.48
C GLU A 48 5.90 13.04 -5.84
N SER A 49 6.91 13.73 -6.38
CA SER A 49 8.19 13.13 -6.74
C SER A 49 8.94 12.59 -5.52
N ASP A 50 8.90 13.29 -4.38
CA ASP A 50 9.57 12.85 -3.16
C ASP A 50 8.96 11.55 -2.60
N ILE A 51 7.63 11.48 -2.58
CA ILE A 51 6.90 10.29 -2.12
C ILE A 51 7.13 9.13 -3.11
N TYR A 52 7.07 9.41 -4.41
CA TYR A 52 7.35 8.41 -5.45
C TYR A 52 8.75 7.82 -5.30
N LEU A 53 9.77 8.67 -5.12
CA LEU A 53 11.15 8.22 -4.94
C LEU A 53 11.33 7.42 -3.64
N ALA A 54 10.63 7.78 -2.56
CA ALA A 54 10.66 6.99 -1.33
C ALA A 54 10.08 5.59 -1.55
N LEU A 55 8.94 5.48 -2.23
CA LEU A 55 8.33 4.19 -2.57
C LEU A 55 9.19 3.38 -3.54
N GLN A 56 9.83 4.04 -4.51
CA GLN A 56 10.76 3.41 -5.44
C GLN A 56 11.97 2.82 -4.70
N ARG A 57 12.55 3.54 -3.74
CA ARG A 57 13.63 3.01 -2.90
C ARG A 57 13.21 1.79 -2.10
N ILE A 58 11.96 1.73 -1.62
CA ILE A 58 11.41 0.55 -0.96
C ILE A 58 11.32 -0.62 -1.97
N CYS A 59 10.81 -0.36 -3.18
CA CYS A 59 10.76 -1.35 -4.26
C CYS A 59 12.14 -1.84 -4.72
N ASP A 60 13.17 -1.02 -4.59
CA ASP A 60 14.56 -1.40 -4.94
C ASP A 60 15.27 -2.08 -3.76
N SER A 61 14.76 -1.94 -2.54
CA SER A 61 15.29 -2.58 -1.33
C SER A 61 14.76 -4.00 -1.12
N VAL A 62 13.67 -4.38 -1.80
CA VAL A 62 13.17 -5.76 -1.77
C VAL A 62 14.00 -6.66 -2.71
N PRO A 63 14.06 -7.98 -2.45
CA PRO A 63 14.78 -8.91 -3.33
C PRO A 63 14.35 -8.78 -4.80
N SER A 64 15.31 -8.98 -5.72
CA SER A 64 15.13 -8.74 -7.17
C SER A 64 13.89 -9.40 -7.78
N ASN A 65 13.44 -10.53 -7.23
CA ASN A 65 12.23 -11.22 -7.68
C ASN A 65 10.93 -10.47 -7.38
N TYR A 66 10.92 -9.49 -6.46
CA TYR A 66 9.79 -8.61 -6.18
C TYR A 66 9.99 -7.20 -6.68
N SER A 67 11.22 -6.75 -6.84
CA SER A 67 11.51 -5.38 -7.26
C SER A 67 10.78 -5.03 -8.58
N THR A 68 10.79 -5.92 -9.57
CA THR A 68 10.06 -5.72 -10.83
C THR A 68 8.55 -5.58 -10.62
N MET A 69 7.96 -6.43 -9.77
CA MET A 69 6.52 -6.41 -9.48
C MET A 69 6.13 -5.16 -8.66
N CYS A 70 6.95 -4.81 -7.66
CA CYS A 70 6.76 -3.61 -6.83
C CYS A 70 6.83 -2.34 -7.67
N ASN A 71 7.86 -2.21 -8.51
CA ASN A 71 8.01 -1.08 -9.43
C ASN A 71 6.87 -1.02 -10.46
N THR A 72 6.35 -2.17 -10.90
CA THR A 72 5.17 -2.24 -11.76
C THR A 72 3.92 -1.71 -11.04
N LEU A 73 3.66 -2.16 -9.81
CA LEU A 73 2.54 -1.67 -9.00
C LEU A 73 2.66 -0.17 -8.69
N LEU A 74 3.87 0.29 -8.36
CA LEU A 74 4.14 1.72 -8.13
C LEU A 74 3.85 2.55 -9.38
N LYS A 75 4.18 2.03 -10.58
CA LYS A 75 3.89 2.71 -11.84
C LYS A 75 2.39 2.75 -12.19
N TYR A 76 1.64 1.70 -11.89
CA TYR A 76 0.22 1.60 -12.28
C TYR A 76 -0.75 2.13 -11.23
N SER A 77 -0.38 2.09 -9.95
CA SER A 77 -1.25 2.43 -8.82
C SER A 77 -0.65 3.50 -7.92
N GLY A 78 0.68 3.66 -7.93
CA GLY A 78 1.37 4.61 -7.07
C GLY A 78 1.00 6.05 -7.33
N GLU A 79 0.93 6.47 -8.60
CA GLU A 79 0.59 7.86 -8.97
C GLU A 79 -0.77 8.29 -8.38
N THR A 80 -1.81 7.47 -8.56
CA THR A 80 -3.14 7.74 -8.00
C THR A 80 -3.13 7.78 -6.47
N ILE A 81 -2.43 6.86 -5.81
CA ILE A 81 -2.37 6.82 -4.34
C ILE A 81 -1.60 8.03 -3.81
N ILE A 82 -0.51 8.42 -4.46
CA ILE A 82 0.31 9.57 -4.05
C ILE A 82 -0.50 10.86 -4.21
N ASP A 83 -1.20 11.02 -5.34
CA ASP A 83 -2.10 12.16 -5.55
C ASP A 83 -3.20 12.21 -4.47
N GLN A 84 -3.82 11.07 -4.16
CA GLN A 84 -4.82 10.99 -3.11
C GLN A 84 -4.27 11.40 -1.75
N VAL A 85 -3.06 10.94 -1.40
CA VAL A 85 -2.37 11.32 -0.17
C VAL A 85 -2.08 12.83 -0.15
N LEU A 86 -1.53 13.39 -1.22
CA LEU A 86 -1.24 14.83 -1.28
C LEU A 86 -2.51 15.69 -1.22
N ASN A 87 -3.62 15.18 -1.75
CA ASN A 87 -4.93 15.82 -1.70
C ASN A 87 -5.63 15.65 -0.34
N GLY A 88 -5.01 14.98 0.64
CA GLY A 88 -5.57 14.75 1.96
C GLY A 88 -6.76 13.79 1.96
N THR A 89 -6.80 12.88 0.98
CA THR A 89 -7.85 11.86 0.86
C THR A 89 -7.80 10.98 2.09
N ARG A 90 -8.95 10.81 2.75
CA ARG A 90 -9.01 10.11 4.02
C ARG A 90 -8.42 8.69 3.92
N SER A 91 -7.68 8.30 4.95
CA SER A 91 -6.98 7.01 5.01
C SER A 91 -7.90 5.80 4.84
N GLU A 92 -9.18 5.90 5.24
CA GLU A 92 -10.14 4.82 5.04
C GLU A 92 -10.47 4.58 3.55
N VAL A 93 -10.51 5.65 2.75
CA VAL A 93 -10.80 5.58 1.31
C VAL A 93 -9.60 4.97 0.58
N VAL A 94 -8.40 5.48 0.83
CA VAL A 94 -7.16 4.99 0.21
C VAL A 94 -6.95 3.50 0.53
N CYS A 95 -7.13 3.11 1.79
CA CYS A 95 -6.95 1.72 2.20
C CYS A 95 -8.06 0.79 1.69
N SER A 96 -9.27 1.29 1.42
CA SER A 96 -10.33 0.53 0.76
C SER A 96 -10.08 0.37 -0.75
N GLU A 97 -9.58 1.39 -1.44
CA GLU A 97 -9.21 1.30 -2.86
C GLU A 97 -8.05 0.33 -3.07
N LEU A 98 -7.11 0.28 -2.12
CA LEU A 98 -6.07 -0.73 -2.06
C LEU A 98 -6.58 -2.14 -1.74
N THR A 99 -7.89 -2.30 -1.49
CA THR A 99 -8.55 -3.55 -1.08
C THR A 99 -8.01 -4.15 0.22
N ILE A 100 -7.30 -3.35 1.02
CA ILE A 100 -6.78 -3.73 2.35
C ILE A 100 -7.91 -3.64 3.39
N CYS A 101 -8.70 -2.57 3.36
CA CYS A 101 -9.88 -2.39 4.19
C CYS A 101 -11.15 -2.76 3.40
N ASN A 102 -11.84 -3.81 3.79
CA ASN A 102 -13.22 -4.09 3.32
C ASN A 102 -14.22 -3.62 4.38
N SER A 103 -15.52 -3.52 4.07
CA SER A 103 -16.58 -3.07 4.97
C SER A 103 -16.68 -3.85 6.30
N ASN A 104 -16.10 -5.05 6.38
CA ASN A 104 -15.97 -5.82 7.63
C ASN A 104 -14.76 -5.41 8.50
N ASN A 105 -13.80 -4.69 7.94
CA ASN A 105 -12.55 -4.26 8.57
C ASN A 105 -12.43 -2.73 8.69
N VAL A 106 -13.39 -1.98 8.15
CA VAL A 106 -13.47 -0.52 8.31
C VAL A 106 -13.98 -0.22 9.71
N LYS A 107 -13.21 0.52 10.51
CA LYS A 107 -13.74 1.10 11.75
C LYS A 107 -14.79 2.15 11.40
N SER A 108 -16.04 1.91 11.81
CA SER A 108 -17.06 2.96 11.90
C SER A 108 -16.50 4.08 12.77
N LYS A 109 -16.34 5.25 12.18
CA LYS A 109 -16.03 6.48 12.88
C LYS A 109 -17.32 6.98 13.52
N ASP A 110 -17.56 6.58 14.77
CA ASP A 110 -18.36 7.35 15.73
C ASP A 110 -17.46 8.36 16.43
#